data_AF-A0A1E7F2D9-F1
#
_entry.id   AF-A0A1E7F2D9-F1
#
_cell.length_a   1.000
_cell.length_b   1.000
_cell.length_c   1.000
_cell.angle_alpha   90.00
_cell.angle_beta   90.00
_cell.angle_gamma   90.00
#
_symmetry.space_group_name_H-M   'P 1'
#
loop_
_entity.id
_entity.type
_entity.pdbx_description
1 polymer ?
#
loop_
_entity_poly.entity_id
_entity_poly.type
_entity_poly.pdbx_seq_one_letter_code
_entity_poly.pdbx_strand_id
1 'polypeptide(L)'
;MNVPILPYNYTDSTVWSGSAVFERIQHFKDCGVPGTVDDVFNQYAIADGSCRAVGYAGCGCSFLKHPDRVRAVIEAIKGLPSSDGPSNLVLTAQNGNLLNVCNSESTESTTLEDYYDPSVVSSSIQNWWRALCSKDFTPFDPAYQPQQQAVTLGFLCNTSCNANDEMSTGDFLNQLNMDIHFTAFAVDQMCTTQNINFEPETTFTGIAAQTEKLMGHCGCAIDGDDDAILYK
;
A
#
# COMPACT_ATOMS: atom_id res chain seq x y z
N MET A 1 -0.74 -6.81 28.92
CA MET A 1 -0.45 -6.87 27.47
C MET A 1 0.27 -5.58 27.14
N ASN A 2 1.52 -5.65 26.66
CA ASN A 2 2.18 -4.46 26.16
C ASN A 2 1.51 -4.11 24.83
N VAL A 3 0.86 -2.96 24.76
CA VAL A 3 0.38 -2.40 23.49
C VAL A 3 1.62 -2.07 22.68
N PRO A 4 1.80 -2.63 21.46
CA PRO A 4 2.89 -2.25 20.60
C PRO A 4 2.87 -0.73 20.42
N ILE A 5 3.97 -0.05 20.72
CA ILE A 5 4.09 1.38 20.43
C ILE A 5 4.16 1.47 18.92
N LEU A 6 3.10 2.01 18.31
CA LEU A 6 3.09 2.27 16.88
C LEU A 6 4.25 3.24 16.57
N PRO A 7 5.02 3.00 15.50
CA PRO A 7 6.22 3.78 15.16
C PRO A 7 5.95 5.29 14.96
N TYR A 8 4.70 5.69 14.76
CA TYR A 8 4.20 7.04 14.94
C TYR A 8 2.92 7.02 15.78
N ASN A 9 2.58 8.13 16.43
CA ASN A 9 1.33 8.24 17.16
C ASN A 9 0.17 8.30 16.16
N TYR A 10 -0.33 7.14 15.78
CA TYR A 10 -1.39 6.95 14.80
C TYR A 10 -2.66 7.76 15.10
N THR A 11 -2.90 8.13 16.36
CA THR A 11 -3.99 9.04 16.73
C THR A 11 -3.86 10.44 16.12
N ASP A 12 -2.67 10.79 15.68
CA ASP A 12 -2.35 12.08 15.08
C ASP A 12 -2.47 12.04 13.55
N SER A 13 -2.77 10.86 12.96
CA SER A 13 -3.06 10.75 11.53
C SER A 13 -4.35 11.49 11.19
N THR A 14 -4.27 12.38 10.21
CA THR A 14 -5.45 13.02 9.61
C THR A 14 -6.07 12.18 8.49
N VAL A 15 -5.35 11.17 8.00
CA VAL A 15 -5.76 10.25 6.92
C VAL A 15 -6.55 9.07 7.49
N TRP A 16 -6.10 8.52 8.62
CA TRP A 16 -6.60 7.27 9.19
C TRP A 16 -7.49 7.47 10.42
N SER A 17 -8.70 8.00 10.21
CA SER A 17 -9.75 8.00 11.23
C SER A 17 -10.31 6.58 11.46
N GLY A 18 -10.95 6.33 12.60
CA GLY A 18 -11.58 5.03 12.87
C GLY A 18 -12.58 4.58 11.80
N SER A 19 -13.30 5.51 11.16
CA SER A 19 -14.17 5.20 10.02
C SER A 19 -13.38 4.88 8.75
N ALA A 20 -12.25 5.56 8.50
CA ALA A 20 -11.37 5.27 7.36
C ALA A 20 -10.75 3.87 7.48
N VAL A 21 -10.35 3.48 8.70
CA VAL A 21 -9.87 2.11 8.99
C VAL A 21 -10.97 1.11 8.76
N PHE A 22 -12.15 1.34 9.34
CA PHE A 22 -13.28 0.43 9.18
C PHE A 22 -13.53 0.19 7.70
N GLU A 23 -13.69 1.26 6.94
CA GLU A 23 -14.04 1.21 5.53
C GLU A 23 -12.97 0.48 4.70
N ARG A 24 -11.67 0.77 4.89
CA ARG A 24 -10.61 0.04 4.17
C ARG A 24 -10.47 -1.42 4.60
N ILE A 25 -10.44 -1.69 5.90
CA ILE A 25 -10.27 -3.07 6.41
C ILE A 25 -11.49 -3.93 6.08
N GLN A 26 -12.70 -3.38 6.16
CA GLN A 26 -13.93 -4.04 5.74
C GLN A 26 -13.89 -4.36 4.24
N HIS A 27 -13.51 -3.39 3.40
CA HIS A 27 -13.39 -3.60 1.97
C HIS A 27 -12.37 -4.69 1.63
N PHE A 28 -11.19 -4.66 2.25
CA PHE A 28 -10.17 -5.70 2.06
C PHE A 28 -10.63 -7.06 2.56
N LYS A 29 -11.28 -7.14 3.72
CA LYS A 29 -11.78 -8.39 4.28
C LYS A 29 -12.88 -9.02 3.42
N ASP A 30 -13.88 -8.24 3.07
CA ASP A 30 -15.14 -8.74 2.52
C ASP A 30 -15.10 -8.83 0.98
N CYS A 31 -14.26 -8.03 0.33
CA CYS A 31 -14.18 -7.97 -1.14
C CYS A 31 -12.77 -8.21 -1.68
N GLY A 32 -11.75 -7.56 -1.10
CA GLY A 32 -10.36 -7.65 -1.57
C GLY A 32 -9.82 -9.07 -1.51
N VAL A 33 -9.66 -9.63 -0.31
CA VAL A 33 -9.11 -10.97 -0.07
C VAL A 33 -9.88 -12.06 -0.82
N PRO A 34 -11.23 -12.09 -0.82
CA PRO A 34 -11.98 -13.05 -1.63
C PRO A 34 -11.82 -12.84 -3.14
N GLY A 35 -11.61 -11.60 -3.59
CA GLY A 35 -11.50 -11.24 -5.01
C GLY A 35 -10.10 -11.45 -5.60
N THR A 36 -9.06 -11.62 -4.78
CA THR A 36 -7.67 -11.70 -5.23
C THR A 36 -6.99 -13.05 -4.94
N VAL A 37 -7.76 -14.12 -4.72
CA VAL A 37 -7.21 -15.44 -4.33
C VAL A 37 -6.08 -15.92 -5.25
N ASP A 38 -6.22 -15.71 -6.56
CA ASP A 38 -5.24 -16.09 -7.58
C ASP A 38 -4.38 -14.92 -8.09
N ASP A 39 -4.46 -13.76 -7.43
CA ASP A 39 -3.76 -12.53 -7.80
C ASP A 39 -2.83 -12.07 -6.68
N VAL A 40 -1.64 -12.67 -6.67
CA VAL A 40 -0.63 -12.42 -5.62
C VAL A 40 -0.13 -10.98 -5.62
N PHE A 41 -0.16 -10.28 -6.76
CA PHE A 41 0.26 -8.88 -6.84
C PHE A 41 -0.75 -7.97 -6.13
N ASN A 42 -2.05 -8.15 -6.40
CA ASN A 42 -3.09 -7.41 -5.68
C ASN A 42 -3.23 -7.84 -4.21
N GLN A 43 -2.82 -9.08 -3.84
CA GLN A 43 -2.69 -9.46 -2.42
C GLN A 43 -1.59 -8.68 -1.69
N TYR A 44 -0.45 -8.43 -2.33
CA TYR A 44 0.59 -7.57 -1.77
C TYR A 44 0.04 -6.17 -1.45
N ALA A 45 -0.71 -5.59 -2.39
CA ALA A 45 -1.35 -4.30 -2.20
C ALA A 45 -2.30 -4.33 -0.99
N ILE A 46 -3.19 -5.32 -0.92
CA ILE A 46 -4.08 -5.50 0.25
C ILE A 46 -3.28 -5.59 1.56
N ALA A 47 -2.17 -6.32 1.58
CA ALA A 47 -1.35 -6.47 2.78
C ALA A 47 -0.72 -5.14 3.22
N ASP A 48 -0.02 -4.44 2.32
CA ASP A 48 0.60 -3.15 2.61
C ASP A 48 -0.43 -2.09 3.03
N GLY A 49 -1.55 -2.00 2.31
CA GLY A 49 -2.66 -1.08 2.64
C GLY A 49 -3.29 -1.38 4.00
N SER A 50 -3.51 -2.65 4.33
CA SER A 50 -4.06 -3.06 5.63
C SER A 50 -3.12 -2.73 6.77
N CYS A 51 -1.81 -2.92 6.57
CA CYS A 51 -0.81 -2.63 7.58
C CYS A 51 -0.66 -1.12 7.84
N ARG A 52 -0.67 -0.30 6.79
CA ARG A 52 -0.75 1.16 6.92
C ARG A 52 -1.99 1.59 7.69
N ALA A 53 -3.14 1.00 7.37
CA ALA A 53 -4.41 1.30 8.04
C ALA A 53 -4.39 0.99 9.54
N VAL A 54 -3.51 0.11 10.03
CA VAL A 54 -3.39 -0.19 11.48
C VAL A 54 -2.14 0.40 12.13
N GLY A 55 -1.43 1.30 11.44
CA GLY A 55 -0.31 2.06 12.00
C GLY A 55 1.07 1.47 11.81
N TYR A 56 1.26 0.58 10.83
CA TYR A 56 2.59 0.17 10.39
C TYR A 56 3.34 1.34 9.73
N ALA A 57 4.63 1.50 10.05
CA ALA A 57 5.54 2.49 9.46
C ALA A 57 6.80 1.84 8.89
N GLY A 58 6.64 0.94 7.93
CA GLY A 58 7.76 0.41 7.14
C GLY A 58 7.82 1.03 5.75
N CYS A 59 8.94 0.79 5.06
CA CYS A 59 8.97 0.90 3.61
C CYS A 59 7.89 0.00 3.00
N GLY A 60 7.38 0.34 1.81
CA GLY A 60 6.48 -0.56 1.09
C GLY A 60 7.18 -1.79 0.51
N CYS A 61 8.51 -1.81 0.53
CA CYS A 61 9.34 -2.97 0.23
C CYS A 61 9.08 -4.16 1.18
N SER A 62 8.57 -3.86 2.38
CA SER A 62 8.23 -4.81 3.44
C SER A 62 7.23 -5.91 3.05
N PHE A 63 6.44 -5.69 2.01
CA PHE A 63 5.46 -6.67 1.53
C PHE A 63 5.73 -7.09 0.08
N LEU A 64 6.14 -6.15 -0.78
CA LEU A 64 6.37 -6.43 -2.20
C LEU A 64 7.41 -7.54 -2.40
N LYS A 65 8.50 -7.52 -1.63
CA LYS A 65 9.59 -8.49 -1.69
C LYS A 65 9.39 -9.71 -0.79
N HIS A 66 8.32 -9.76 0.02
CA HIS A 66 8.21 -10.71 1.14
C HIS A 66 6.87 -11.46 1.13
N PRO A 67 6.72 -12.50 0.28
CA PRO A 67 5.46 -13.22 0.10
C PRO A 67 4.94 -13.93 1.34
N ASP A 68 5.82 -14.38 2.23
CA ASP A 68 5.45 -14.91 3.55
C ASP A 68 4.75 -13.86 4.43
N ARG A 69 5.24 -12.61 4.45
CA ARG A 69 4.57 -11.50 5.16
C ARG A 69 3.20 -11.20 4.56
N VAL A 70 3.09 -11.18 3.22
CA VAL A 70 1.79 -11.01 2.53
C VAL A 70 0.80 -12.09 2.98
N ARG A 71 1.20 -13.37 2.93
CA ARG A 71 0.35 -14.49 3.37
C ARG A 71 -0.09 -14.34 4.83
N ALA A 72 0.82 -13.97 5.72
CA ALA A 72 0.51 -13.77 7.13
C ALA A 72 -0.53 -12.65 7.36
N VAL A 73 -0.40 -11.53 6.64
CA VAL A 73 -1.35 -10.41 6.69
C VAL A 73 -2.72 -10.83 6.14
N ILE A 74 -2.75 -11.51 5.00
CA ILE A 74 -4.00 -12.01 4.38
C ILE A 74 -4.75 -12.95 5.34
N GLU A 75 -4.04 -13.88 6.00
CA GLU A 75 -4.66 -14.77 7.00
C GLU A 75 -5.15 -13.99 8.23
N ALA A 76 -4.42 -12.96 8.69
CA ALA A 76 -4.87 -12.12 9.77
C ALA A 76 -6.15 -11.32 9.42
N ILE A 77 -6.26 -10.82 8.18
CA ILE A 77 -7.46 -10.13 7.69
C ILE A 77 -8.67 -11.09 7.66
N LYS A 78 -8.48 -12.32 7.16
CA LYS A 78 -9.54 -13.36 7.19
C LYS A 78 -10.03 -13.61 8.61
N GLY A 79 -9.11 -13.67 9.57
CA GLY A 79 -9.38 -13.89 11.00
C GLY A 79 -10.04 -12.73 11.75
N LEU A 80 -10.20 -11.55 11.16
CA LEU A 80 -10.90 -10.42 11.80
C LEU A 80 -12.38 -10.75 12.09
N PRO A 81 -13.04 -10.09 13.06
CA PRO A 81 -14.47 -10.28 13.31
C PRO A 81 -15.34 -9.80 12.14
N SER A 82 -16.66 -10.06 12.20
CA SER A 82 -17.62 -9.57 11.20
C SER A 82 -17.61 -8.04 11.09
N SER A 83 -17.82 -7.52 9.88
CA SER A 83 -18.00 -6.10 9.59
C SER A 83 -19.33 -5.52 10.12
N ASP A 84 -20.27 -6.37 10.57
CA ASP A 84 -21.51 -5.94 11.24
C ASP A 84 -21.26 -5.21 12.58
N GLY A 85 -20.06 -5.36 13.15
CA GLY A 85 -19.62 -4.65 14.35
C GLY A 85 -18.44 -3.72 14.08
N PRO A 86 -18.65 -2.51 13.52
CA PRO A 86 -17.57 -1.64 13.05
C PRO A 86 -16.49 -1.35 14.09
N SER A 87 -16.88 -1.02 15.31
CA SER A 87 -15.92 -0.77 16.40
C SER A 87 -15.14 -2.02 16.78
N ASN A 88 -15.78 -3.20 16.78
CA ASN A 88 -15.11 -4.46 17.09
C ASN A 88 -14.08 -4.83 16.00
N LEU A 89 -14.44 -4.64 14.73
CA LEU A 89 -13.53 -4.81 13.59
C LEU A 89 -12.30 -3.91 13.73
N VAL A 90 -12.51 -2.60 13.90
CA VAL A 90 -11.42 -1.61 13.98
C VAL A 90 -10.52 -1.87 15.17
N LEU A 91 -11.08 -2.04 16.37
CA LEU A 91 -10.27 -2.27 17.57
C LEU A 91 -9.50 -3.59 17.49
N THR A 92 -10.09 -4.64 16.92
CA THR A 92 -9.41 -5.93 16.73
C THR A 92 -8.30 -5.82 15.68
N ALA A 93 -8.53 -5.08 14.59
CA ALA A 93 -7.51 -4.83 13.57
C ALA A 93 -6.29 -4.09 14.15
N GLN A 94 -6.53 -3.02 14.90
CA GLN A 94 -5.50 -2.14 15.45
C GLN A 94 -4.78 -2.70 16.69
N ASN A 95 -5.39 -3.63 17.42
CA ASN A 95 -4.82 -4.15 18.68
C ASN A 95 -4.63 -5.67 18.69
N GLY A 96 -4.95 -6.34 17.60
CA GLY A 96 -4.96 -7.79 17.49
C GLY A 96 -3.84 -8.33 16.59
N ASN A 97 -4.11 -9.50 16.01
CA ASN A 97 -3.11 -10.23 15.24
C ASN A 97 -2.66 -9.50 13.98
N LEU A 98 -3.53 -8.69 13.36
CA LEU A 98 -3.18 -7.95 12.14
C LEU A 98 -1.99 -7.02 12.36
N LEU A 99 -2.01 -6.18 13.40
CA LEU A 99 -0.85 -5.35 13.73
C LEU A 99 0.41 -6.16 14.03
N ASN A 100 0.28 -7.31 14.70
CA ASN A 100 1.43 -8.16 15.02
C ASN A 100 2.11 -8.70 13.75
N VAL A 101 1.34 -9.22 12.78
CA VAL A 101 1.90 -9.75 11.52
C VAL A 101 2.42 -8.64 10.61
N CYS A 102 1.89 -7.42 10.71
CA CYS A 102 2.47 -6.27 10.01
C CYS A 102 3.91 -5.98 10.45
N ASN A 103 4.25 -6.28 11.72
CA ASN A 103 5.59 -6.08 12.28
C ASN A 103 6.43 -7.36 12.32
N SER A 104 5.98 -8.46 11.71
CA SER A 104 6.74 -9.71 11.75
C SER A 104 7.99 -9.63 10.87
N GLU A 105 9.04 -10.32 11.30
CA GLU A 105 10.20 -10.56 10.46
C GLU A 105 9.83 -11.41 9.23
N SER A 106 10.59 -11.24 8.16
CA SER A 106 10.47 -12.05 6.95
C SER A 106 11.55 -13.12 6.92
N THR A 107 11.21 -14.29 6.39
CA THR A 107 12.15 -15.37 6.09
C THR A 107 12.32 -15.60 4.59
N GLU A 108 11.39 -15.08 3.78
CA GLU A 108 11.47 -15.10 2.33
C GLU A 108 11.84 -13.71 1.79
N SER A 109 12.52 -13.66 0.64
CA SER A 109 12.79 -12.43 -0.10
C SER A 109 12.81 -12.75 -1.59
N THR A 110 12.17 -11.91 -2.41
CA THR A 110 12.08 -12.07 -3.87
C THR A 110 12.19 -10.72 -4.57
N THR A 111 12.43 -10.73 -5.88
CA THR A 111 12.36 -9.54 -6.72
C THR A 111 11.01 -9.45 -7.42
N LEU A 112 10.73 -8.31 -8.05
CA LEU A 112 9.51 -8.15 -8.84
C LEU A 112 9.47 -9.18 -9.98
N GLU A 113 10.60 -9.39 -10.64
CA GLU A 113 10.78 -10.30 -11.78
C GLU A 113 10.63 -11.77 -11.43
N ASP A 114 11.07 -12.17 -10.22
CA ASP A 114 11.12 -13.57 -9.83
C ASP A 114 9.76 -14.12 -9.37
N TYR A 115 8.84 -13.25 -8.93
CA TYR A 115 7.61 -13.67 -8.28
C TYR A 115 6.32 -13.24 -8.99
N TYR A 116 6.31 -12.13 -9.72
CA TYR A 116 5.09 -11.58 -10.32
C TYR A 116 5.04 -11.74 -11.84
N ASP A 117 3.83 -11.86 -12.40
CA ASP A 117 3.63 -11.82 -13.85
C ASP A 117 3.64 -10.36 -14.32
N PRO A 118 4.51 -9.96 -15.27
CA PRO A 118 4.59 -8.58 -15.74
C PRO A 118 3.27 -8.07 -16.32
N SER A 119 2.45 -8.93 -16.93
CA SER A 119 1.14 -8.55 -17.48
C SER A 119 0.14 -8.19 -16.36
N VAL A 120 0.20 -8.92 -15.24
CA VAL A 120 -0.62 -8.63 -14.06
C VAL A 120 -0.17 -7.33 -13.40
N VAL A 121 1.14 -7.13 -13.26
CA VAL A 121 1.72 -5.89 -12.72
C VAL A 121 1.33 -4.69 -13.58
N SER A 122 1.58 -4.76 -14.89
CA SER A 122 1.24 -3.71 -15.85
C SER A 122 -0.25 -3.31 -15.77
N SER A 123 -1.16 -4.28 -15.88
CA SER A 123 -2.60 -4.01 -15.84
C SER A 123 -3.06 -3.47 -14.49
N SER A 124 -2.49 -3.95 -13.39
CA SER A 124 -2.82 -3.47 -12.03
C SER A 124 -2.35 -2.03 -11.81
N ILE A 125 -1.10 -1.70 -12.15
CA ILE A 125 -0.57 -0.32 -12.07
C ILE A 125 -1.41 0.60 -12.97
N GLN A 126 -1.79 0.17 -14.17
CA GLN A 126 -2.66 0.97 -15.04
C GLN A 126 -4.00 1.29 -14.37
N ASN A 127 -4.62 0.29 -13.74
CA ASN A 127 -5.90 0.44 -13.08
C ASN A 127 -5.79 1.38 -11.87
N TRP A 128 -4.73 1.24 -11.06
CA TRP A 128 -4.47 2.15 -9.94
C TRP A 128 -4.17 3.56 -10.40
N TRP A 129 -3.40 3.73 -11.48
CA TRP A 129 -3.15 5.04 -12.08
C TRP A 129 -4.44 5.72 -12.52
N ARG A 130 -5.31 4.99 -13.24
CA ARG A 130 -6.62 5.49 -13.65
C ARG A 130 -7.50 5.81 -12.44
N ALA A 131 -7.53 4.93 -11.45
CA ALA A 131 -8.30 5.14 -10.23
C ALA A 131 -7.80 6.33 -9.42
N LEU A 132 -6.49 6.63 -9.43
CA LEU A 132 -5.93 7.77 -8.71
C LEU A 132 -6.15 9.10 -9.47
N CYS A 133 -5.94 9.07 -10.78
CA CYS A 133 -5.86 10.28 -11.62
C CYS A 133 -7.08 10.53 -12.50
N SER A 134 -8.13 9.71 -12.39
CA SER A 134 -9.39 9.97 -13.09
C SER A 134 -9.94 11.32 -12.68
N LYS A 135 -10.45 12.08 -13.65
CA LYS A 135 -11.19 13.32 -13.40
C LYS A 135 -12.71 13.09 -13.39
N ASP A 136 -13.11 11.88 -13.73
CA ASP A 136 -14.51 11.48 -13.95
C ASP A 136 -15.05 10.67 -12.76
N PHE A 137 -14.59 10.98 -11.54
CA PHE A 137 -15.18 10.38 -10.36
C PHE A 137 -16.66 10.73 -10.29
N THR A 138 -17.50 9.71 -10.23
CA THR A 138 -18.88 9.92 -9.80
C THR A 138 -18.87 10.50 -8.38
N PRO A 139 -19.91 11.24 -7.96
CA PRO A 139 -19.95 11.87 -6.63
C PRO A 139 -19.84 10.90 -5.44
N PHE A 140 -19.74 9.59 -5.68
CA PHE A 140 -19.67 8.55 -4.66
C PHE A 140 -18.49 7.57 -4.85
N ASP A 141 -17.54 7.87 -5.75
CA ASP A 141 -16.34 7.04 -5.88
C ASP A 141 -15.41 7.26 -4.67
N PRO A 142 -15.09 6.24 -3.85
CA PRO A 142 -14.22 6.43 -2.70
C PRO A 142 -12.77 6.78 -3.07
N ALA A 143 -12.38 6.77 -4.34
CA ALA A 143 -11.04 7.14 -4.81
C ALA A 143 -10.59 8.56 -4.42
N TYR A 144 -11.51 9.49 -4.16
CA TYR A 144 -11.14 10.83 -3.65
C TYR A 144 -10.78 10.83 -2.15
N GLN A 145 -11.10 9.76 -1.41
CA GLN A 145 -10.91 9.74 0.03
C GLN A 145 -9.41 9.62 0.37
N PRO A 146 -8.89 10.41 1.34
CA PRO A 146 -7.45 10.48 1.60
C PRO A 146 -6.79 9.13 1.86
N GLN A 147 -7.47 8.23 2.58
CA GLN A 147 -6.92 6.90 2.87
C GLN A 147 -6.82 6.02 1.62
N GLN A 148 -7.76 6.16 0.67
CA GLN A 148 -7.70 5.43 -0.59
C GLN A 148 -6.59 6.01 -1.48
N GLN A 149 -6.44 7.34 -1.49
CA GLN A 149 -5.37 8.03 -2.20
C GLN A 149 -3.99 7.65 -1.66
N ALA A 150 -3.79 7.70 -0.34
CA ALA A 150 -2.54 7.35 0.32
C ALA A 150 -2.10 5.91 -0.01
N VAL A 151 -3.05 4.97 0.03
CA VAL A 151 -2.80 3.56 -0.27
C VAL A 151 -2.50 3.36 -1.76
N THR A 152 -3.32 3.92 -2.65
CA THR A 152 -3.16 3.77 -4.11
C THR A 152 -1.85 4.39 -4.59
N LEU A 153 -1.54 5.62 -4.13
CA LEU A 153 -0.29 6.30 -4.44
C LEU A 153 0.91 5.55 -3.85
N GLY A 154 0.79 5.05 -2.61
CA GLY A 154 1.80 4.20 -2.00
C GLY A 154 2.15 2.99 -2.88
N PHE A 155 1.16 2.26 -3.40
CA PHE A 155 1.40 1.09 -4.28
C PHE A 155 2.04 1.47 -5.60
N LEU A 156 1.54 2.54 -6.25
CA LEU A 156 2.13 3.05 -7.48
C LEU A 156 3.59 3.39 -7.26
N CYS A 157 3.91 4.05 -6.15
CA CYS A 157 5.28 4.44 -5.82
C CYS A 157 6.18 3.28 -5.47
N ASN A 158 5.73 2.37 -4.60
CA ASN A 158 6.50 1.18 -4.25
C ASN A 158 6.83 0.35 -5.48
N THR A 159 5.85 0.12 -6.35
CA THR A 159 6.07 -0.65 -7.58
C THR A 159 6.97 0.12 -8.57
N SER A 160 6.78 1.43 -8.68
CA SER A 160 7.56 2.27 -9.60
C SER A 160 9.03 2.36 -9.22
N CYS A 161 9.32 2.58 -7.95
CA CYS A 161 10.69 2.57 -7.44
C CYS A 161 11.29 1.17 -7.64
N ASN A 162 10.57 0.11 -7.25
CA ASN A 162 11.10 -1.25 -7.26
C ASN A 162 11.39 -1.77 -8.67
N ALA A 163 10.57 -1.43 -9.66
CA ALA A 163 10.85 -1.74 -11.06
C ALA A 163 12.13 -1.06 -11.59
N ASN A 164 12.67 -0.07 -10.88
CA ASN A 164 13.90 0.65 -11.20
C ASN A 164 14.99 0.43 -10.12
N ASP A 165 14.95 -0.70 -9.41
CA ASP A 165 15.93 -1.08 -8.38
C ASP A 165 16.04 -0.09 -7.19
N GLU A 166 15.01 0.74 -6.98
CA GLU A 166 14.90 1.70 -5.87
C GLU A 166 13.71 1.36 -4.96
N MET A 167 13.65 1.93 -3.76
CA MET A 167 12.51 1.80 -2.84
C MET A 167 11.92 3.18 -2.51
N SER A 168 10.61 3.24 -2.31
CA SER A 168 10.00 4.44 -1.73
C SER A 168 10.38 4.54 -0.26
N THR A 169 10.97 5.67 0.12
CA THR A 169 11.45 5.91 1.48
C THR A 169 10.32 5.79 2.51
N GLY A 170 10.65 5.24 3.70
CA GLY A 170 9.72 5.17 4.83
C GLY A 170 9.10 6.54 5.16
N ASP A 171 9.87 7.63 5.07
CA ASP A 171 9.40 9.00 5.37
C ASP A 171 8.33 9.50 4.41
N PHE A 172 8.47 9.23 3.09
CA PHE A 172 7.45 9.61 2.12
C PHE A 172 6.14 8.87 2.38
N LEU A 173 6.25 7.56 2.57
CA LEU A 173 5.12 6.68 2.86
C LEU A 173 4.44 7.03 4.17
N ASN A 174 5.20 7.43 5.19
CA ASN A 174 4.65 7.90 6.46
C ASN A 174 3.90 9.23 6.29
N GLN A 175 4.43 10.18 5.52
CA GLN A 175 3.73 11.44 5.24
C GLN A 175 2.41 11.22 4.52
N LEU A 176 2.36 10.31 3.53
CA LEU A 176 1.12 9.89 2.89
C LEU A 176 0.10 9.31 3.88
N ASN A 177 0.56 8.62 4.93
CA ASN A 177 -0.33 8.03 5.93
C ASN A 177 -0.72 9.00 7.06
N MET A 178 -0.07 10.16 7.18
CA MET A 178 -0.28 11.05 8.33
C MET A 178 -1.00 12.34 7.97
N ASP A 179 -0.77 12.89 6.78
CA ASP A 179 -1.21 14.23 6.40
C ASP A 179 -2.07 14.20 5.12
N ILE A 180 -3.35 14.57 5.26
CA ILE A 180 -4.29 14.68 4.15
C ILE A 180 -3.87 15.73 3.11
N HIS A 181 -3.21 16.81 3.54
CA HIS A 181 -2.77 17.88 2.65
C HIS A 181 -1.55 17.44 1.86
N PHE A 182 -0.60 16.76 2.51
CA PHE A 182 0.52 16.14 1.82
C PHE A 182 0.05 15.10 0.81
N THR A 183 -0.89 14.23 1.21
CA THR A 183 -1.48 13.21 0.34
C THR A 183 -2.11 13.84 -0.89
N ALA A 184 -2.98 14.84 -0.72
CA ALA A 184 -3.62 15.54 -1.83
C ALA A 184 -2.60 16.21 -2.75
N PHE A 185 -1.59 16.88 -2.19
CA PHE A 185 -0.51 17.49 -2.95
C PHE A 185 0.28 16.46 -3.77
N ALA A 186 0.66 15.33 -3.17
CA ALA A 186 1.41 14.28 -3.83
C ALA A 186 0.60 13.62 -4.95
N VAL A 187 -0.71 13.42 -4.76
CA VAL A 187 -1.63 12.97 -5.81
C VAL A 187 -1.71 13.96 -6.96
N ASP A 188 -1.87 15.26 -6.66
CA ASP A 188 -1.90 16.29 -7.69
C ASP A 188 -0.61 16.28 -8.51
N GLN A 189 0.56 16.20 -7.85
CA GLN A 189 1.85 16.09 -8.53
C GLN A 189 1.91 14.84 -9.41
N MET A 190 1.55 13.69 -8.84
CA MET A 190 1.52 12.41 -9.55
C MET A 190 0.70 12.55 -10.84
N CYS A 191 -0.53 13.03 -10.74
CA CYS A 191 -1.47 13.14 -11.86
C CYS A 191 -1.17 14.26 -12.87
N THR A 192 -0.12 15.08 -12.68
CA THR A 192 0.38 15.99 -13.72
C THR A 192 1.19 15.27 -14.80
N THR A 193 1.67 14.05 -14.53
CA THR A 193 2.46 13.27 -15.49
C THR A 193 1.57 12.78 -16.64
N GLN A 194 1.63 13.47 -17.78
CA GLN A 194 0.86 13.11 -18.97
C GLN A 194 1.56 11.98 -19.76
N ASN A 195 0.77 11.15 -20.44
CA ASN A 195 1.23 10.04 -21.32
C ASN A 195 1.80 8.82 -20.59
N ILE A 196 1.07 8.34 -19.59
CA ILE A 196 1.35 7.06 -18.94
C ILE A 196 0.36 6.02 -19.45
N ASN A 197 0.91 4.95 -20.00
CA ASN A 197 0.14 3.78 -20.39
C ASN A 197 1.00 2.54 -20.15
N PHE A 198 0.62 1.73 -19.15
CA PHE A 198 1.28 0.47 -18.83
C PHE A 198 0.70 -0.69 -19.62
N GLU A 199 -0.54 -0.60 -20.14
CA GLU A 199 -1.22 -1.71 -20.83
C GLU A 199 -0.43 -2.42 -21.94
N PRO A 200 0.41 -1.75 -22.77
CA PRO A 200 1.18 -2.46 -23.78
C PRO A 200 2.40 -3.20 -23.23
N GLU A 201 2.79 -2.96 -21.98
CA GLU A 201 4.02 -3.50 -21.39
C GLU A 201 3.82 -4.95 -20.92
N THR A 202 4.61 -5.87 -21.49
CA THR A 202 4.59 -7.30 -21.14
C THR A 202 5.91 -7.78 -20.54
N THR A 203 6.81 -6.84 -20.19
CA THR A 203 8.12 -7.14 -19.58
C THR A 203 8.39 -6.14 -18.46
N PHE A 204 9.19 -6.55 -17.47
CA PHE A 204 9.60 -5.66 -16.39
C PHE A 204 10.46 -4.50 -16.87
N THR A 205 11.26 -4.67 -17.93
CA THR A 205 11.98 -3.56 -18.57
C THR A 205 11.03 -2.51 -19.16
N GLY A 206 9.93 -2.94 -19.79
CA GLY A 206 8.91 -2.02 -20.31
C GLY A 206 8.17 -1.28 -19.19
N ILE A 207 7.81 -2.02 -18.13
CA ILE A 207 7.19 -1.44 -16.93
C ILE A 207 8.12 -0.40 -16.29
N ALA A 208 9.39 -0.74 -16.07
CA ALA A 208 10.41 0.15 -15.52
C ALA A 208 10.52 1.47 -16.29
N ALA A 209 10.58 1.40 -17.62
CA ALA A 209 10.67 2.58 -18.47
C ALA A 209 9.42 3.49 -18.40
N GLN A 210 8.24 2.91 -18.15
CA GLN A 210 7.03 3.71 -17.91
C GLN A 210 6.99 4.29 -16.50
N THR A 211 7.41 3.50 -15.49
CA THR A 211 7.38 3.92 -14.08
C THR A 211 8.50 4.91 -13.73
N GLU A 212 9.59 4.99 -14.48
CA GLU A 212 10.65 6.00 -14.31
C GLU A 212 10.07 7.43 -14.29
N LYS A 213 9.04 7.67 -15.11
CA LYS A 213 8.31 8.94 -15.19
C LYS A 213 7.59 9.31 -13.88
N LEU A 214 7.33 8.32 -13.03
CA LEU A 214 6.64 8.47 -11.75
C LEU A 214 7.58 8.66 -10.57
N MET A 215 8.83 8.20 -10.69
CA MET A 215 9.76 8.11 -9.57
C MET A 215 10.03 9.44 -8.87
N GLY A 216 10.09 10.54 -9.64
CA GLY A 216 10.30 11.90 -9.11
C GLY A 216 9.21 12.36 -8.12
N HIS A 217 8.05 11.69 -8.11
CA HIS A 217 6.93 11.98 -7.21
C HIS A 217 6.76 10.94 -6.09
N CYS A 218 7.68 9.96 -6.01
CA CYS A 218 7.54 8.79 -5.15
C CYS A 218 8.57 8.68 -4.03
N GLY A 219 9.47 9.67 -3.91
CA GLY A 219 10.54 9.64 -2.92
C GLY A 219 11.36 8.36 -3.02
N CYS A 220 11.65 7.91 -4.24
CA CYS A 220 12.47 6.74 -4.49
C CYS A 220 13.93 7.00 -4.07
N ALA A 221 14.54 5.99 -3.43
CA ALA A 221 15.93 5.98 -2.99
C ALA A 221 16.53 4.59 -3.18
N ILE A 222 17.86 4.48 -3.20
CA ILE A 222 18.55 3.19 -3.34
C ILE A 222 18.27 2.31 -2.11
N ASP A 223 18.03 1.03 -2.34
CA ASP A 223 17.79 0.03 -1.29
C ASP A 223 18.93 0.00 -0.26
N GLY A 224 18.62 0.19 1.03
CA GLY A 224 19.58 0.27 2.13
C GLY A 224 19.91 1.66 2.68
N ASP A 225 19.43 2.75 2.07
CA ASP A 225 19.50 4.09 2.68
C ASP A 225 18.48 4.28 3.83
N ASP A 226 17.51 3.36 3.96
CA ASP A 226 16.50 3.35 5.03
C ASP A 226 16.95 2.57 6.31
N ASP A 227 18.10 1.90 6.30
CA ASP A 227 18.63 1.12 7.45
C ASP A 227 18.95 1.99 8.69
N ALA A 228 18.83 3.31 8.59
CA ALA A 228 18.99 4.22 9.70
C ALA A 228 17.75 4.33 10.62
N ILE A 229 16.59 3.76 10.25
CA ILE A 229 15.35 3.88 11.03
C ILE A 229 14.72 2.51 11.34
N LEU A 230 15.55 1.54 11.72
CA LEU A 230 15.10 0.50 12.64
C LEU A 230 15.17 1.08 14.05
N TYR A 231 14.06 1.67 14.50
CA TYR A 231 13.90 2.18 15.87
C TYR A 231 14.22 1.07 16.88
N LYS A 232 15.30 1.29 17.65
CA LYS A 232 15.52 0.68 18.96
C LYS A 232 14.48 1.16 19.96
#